data_AF-A0A7K8GDZ7-F1
#
_entry.id   AF-A0A7K8GDZ7-F1
#
_cell.length_a   1.000
_cell.length_b   1.000
_cell.length_c   1.000
_cell.angle_alpha   90.00
_cell.angle_beta   90.00
_cell.angle_gamma   90.00
#
_symmetry.space_group_name_H-M   'P 1'
#
loop_
_entity.id
_entity.type
_entity.pdbx_description
1 polymer ?
#
loop_
_entity_poly.entity_id
_entity_poly.type
_entity_poly.pdbx_seq_one_letter_code
_entity_poly.pdbx_strand_id
1 'polypeptide(L)'
;PVANATITPGPLSHPVRPGDPVTLRCSVQVGSAPVTFTWLRDGQNVSQGPLLDLGNVSVEHSGTYQCVATNQLGQDGHRVFRALSPELALEVTPWGHWDTVAAGVSGPLLFLVLLVGVTVAWHR
;
A
#
# COMPACT_ATOMS: atom_id res chain seq x y z
N PRO A 1 -17.00 -15.23 21.37
CA PRO A 1 -15.89 -15.62 20.48
C PRO A 1 -15.41 -14.38 19.72
N VAL A 2 -14.15 -14.35 19.28
CA VAL A 2 -13.68 -13.25 18.43
C VAL A 2 -14.43 -13.25 17.09
N ALA A 3 -14.86 -12.06 16.64
CA ALA A 3 -15.51 -11.85 15.36
C ALA A 3 -15.29 -10.41 14.87
N ASN A 4 -15.45 -10.21 13.56
CA ASN A 4 -15.37 -8.91 12.89
C ASN A 4 -14.05 -8.18 13.18
N ALA A 5 -12.93 -8.81 12.77
CA ALA A 5 -11.63 -8.18 12.85
C ALA A 5 -11.50 -7.07 11.79
N THR A 6 -10.87 -5.96 12.14
CA THR A 6 -10.69 -4.80 11.24
C THR A 6 -9.30 -4.21 11.38
N ILE A 7 -8.78 -3.70 10.27
CA ILE A 7 -7.52 -2.93 10.23
C ILE A 7 -7.85 -1.44 10.20
N THR A 8 -7.11 -0.65 10.97
CA THR A 8 -7.21 0.82 11.00
C THR A 8 -5.81 1.44 10.87
N PRO A 9 -5.60 2.43 9.97
CA PRO A 9 -6.56 2.92 8.98
C PRO A 9 -6.99 1.83 8.00
N GLY A 10 -8.22 1.93 7.48
CA GLY A 10 -8.72 1.06 6.43
C GLY A 10 -8.10 1.39 5.06
N PRO A 11 -8.76 1.05 3.95
CA PRO A 11 -8.29 1.39 2.60
C PRO A 11 -7.92 2.88 2.50
N LEU A 12 -6.68 3.14 2.08
CA LEU A 12 -6.14 4.48 2.03
C LEU A 12 -6.66 5.21 0.78
N SER A 13 -7.13 6.45 0.97
CA SER A 13 -7.63 7.30 -0.13
C SER A 13 -6.54 8.10 -0.84
N HIS A 14 -5.32 8.10 -0.30
CA HIS A 14 -4.18 8.83 -0.82
C HIS A 14 -3.00 7.87 -1.05
N PRO A 15 -2.13 8.15 -2.03
CA PRO A 15 -0.92 7.37 -2.24
C PRO A 15 0.01 7.46 -1.02
N VAL A 16 0.50 6.32 -0.56
CA VAL A 16 1.57 6.27 0.44
C VAL A 16 2.90 6.42 -0.29
N ARG A 17 3.79 7.24 0.23
CA ARG A 17 5.09 7.52 -0.39
C ARG A 17 6.22 6.91 0.43
N PRO A 18 7.36 6.58 -0.21
CA PRO A 18 8.55 6.23 0.53
C PRO A 18 8.91 7.33 1.54
N GLY A 19 9.23 6.91 2.77
CA GLY A 19 9.52 7.79 3.89
C GLY A 19 8.32 8.13 4.77
N ASP A 20 7.08 7.86 4.32
CA ASP A 20 5.89 8.09 5.14
C ASP A 20 5.88 7.12 6.34
N PRO A 21 5.59 7.59 7.55
CA PRO A 21 5.43 6.72 8.70
C PRO A 21 4.09 5.99 8.64
N VAL A 22 4.09 4.66 8.67
CA VAL A 22 2.87 3.83 8.63
C VAL A 22 2.80 2.91 9.84
N THR A 23 1.71 3.03 10.60
CA THR A 23 1.35 2.09 11.66
C THR A 23 -0.09 1.61 11.44
N LEU A 24 -0.28 0.29 11.38
CA LEU A 24 -1.58 -0.34 11.24
C LEU A 24 -2.02 -0.93 12.59
N ARG A 25 -3.31 -0.86 12.89
CA ARG A 25 -3.91 -1.45 14.09
C ARG A 25 -4.94 -2.50 13.71
N CYS A 26 -4.86 -3.67 14.33
CA CYS A 26 -5.89 -4.70 14.27
C CYS A 26 -6.79 -4.58 15.50
N SER A 27 -8.11 -4.65 15.29
CA SER A 27 -9.10 -4.67 16.37
C SER A 27 -10.21 -5.67 16.07
N VAL A 28 -10.99 -6.04 17.08
CA VAL A 28 -12.19 -6.88 16.93
C VAL A 28 -13.39 -6.14 17.51
N GLN A 29 -14.53 -6.17 16.80
CA GLN A 29 -15.76 -5.59 17.31
C GLN A 29 -16.38 -6.45 18.43
N VAL A 30 -16.17 -7.76 18.37
CA VAL A 30 -16.68 -8.73 19.34
C VAL A 30 -15.56 -9.67 19.73
N GLY A 31 -15.37 -9.89 21.04
CA GLY A 31 -14.36 -10.80 21.56
C GLY A 31 -14.20 -10.65 23.07
N SER A 32 -13.67 -11.69 23.71
CA SER A 32 -13.31 -11.66 25.12
C SER A 32 -11.82 -11.94 25.28
N ALA A 33 -11.19 -11.27 26.24
CA ALA A 33 -9.78 -11.46 26.55
C ALA A 33 -9.50 -12.89 27.07
N PRO A 34 -8.28 -13.42 26.87
CA PRO A 34 -7.20 -12.83 26.07
C PRO A 34 -7.44 -12.98 24.56
N VAL A 35 -7.11 -11.94 23.79
CA VAL A 35 -7.11 -11.96 22.32
C VAL A 35 -5.68 -11.80 21.83
N THR A 36 -5.24 -12.69 20.94
CA THR A 36 -3.95 -12.58 20.25
C THR A 36 -4.16 -12.15 18.81
N PHE A 37 -3.19 -11.44 18.26
CA PHE A 37 -3.25 -10.90 16.90
C PHE A 37 -2.01 -11.31 16.12
N THR A 38 -2.21 -11.73 14.87
CA THR A 38 -1.15 -12.08 13.92
C THR A 38 -1.37 -11.29 12.64
N TRP A 39 -0.32 -10.65 12.14
CA TRP A 39 -0.34 -9.90 10.89
C TRP A 39 0.16 -10.77 9.74
N LEU A 40 -0.57 -10.70 8.63
CA LEU A 40 -0.23 -11.35 7.38
C LEU A 40 0.08 -10.28 6.33
N ARG A 41 1.15 -10.47 5.56
CA ARG A 41 1.42 -9.76 4.31
C ARG A 41 1.52 -10.80 3.20
N ASP A 42 0.66 -10.69 2.19
CA ASP A 42 0.57 -11.64 1.07
C ASP A 42 0.41 -13.09 1.55
N GLY A 43 -0.41 -13.27 2.60
CA GLY A 43 -0.67 -14.55 3.25
C GLY A 43 0.44 -15.07 4.18
N GLN A 44 1.60 -14.40 4.26
CA GLN A 44 2.72 -14.79 5.11
C GLN A 44 2.71 -14.03 6.44
N ASN A 45 3.02 -14.72 7.54
CA ASN A 45 3.11 -14.10 8.86
C ASN A 45 4.31 -13.14 8.92
N VAL A 46 4.05 -11.88 9.28
CA VAL A 46 5.07 -10.83 9.38
C VAL A 46 5.23 -10.26 10.78
N SER A 47 4.21 -10.33 11.64
CA SER A 47 4.27 -9.75 12.98
C SER A 47 3.17 -10.27 13.91
N GLN A 48 3.32 -10.03 15.20
CA GLN A 48 2.35 -10.34 16.24
C GLN A 48 1.99 -9.08 17.04
N GLY A 49 0.79 -9.08 17.60
CA GLY A 49 0.29 -8.00 18.45
C GLY A 49 -0.71 -7.08 17.74
N PRO A 50 -1.39 -6.21 18.51
CA PRO A 50 -2.48 -5.39 17.98
C PRO A 50 -2.01 -4.27 17.04
N LEU A 51 -0.71 -3.95 17.03
CA LEU A 51 -0.11 -2.93 16.18
C LEU A 51 0.95 -3.57 15.28
N LEU A 52 0.97 -3.14 14.03
CA LEU A 52 2.03 -3.38 13.07
C LEU A 52 2.65 -2.03 12.73
N ASP A 53 3.84 -1.78 13.27
CA ASP A 53 4.61 -0.59 12.95
C ASP A 53 5.55 -0.90 11.78
N LEU A 54 5.26 -0.30 10.62
CA LEU A 54 6.12 -0.39 9.43
C LEU A 54 7.16 0.74 9.41
N GLY A 55 7.06 1.73 10.31
CA GLY A 55 7.93 2.89 10.34
C GLY A 55 7.90 3.66 9.02
N ASN A 56 9.06 4.18 8.61
CA ASN A 56 9.22 4.88 7.34
C ASN A 56 9.23 3.88 6.19
N VAL A 57 8.14 3.85 5.42
CA VAL A 57 7.95 2.81 4.42
C VAL A 57 8.80 3.02 3.16
N SER A 58 8.91 1.95 2.38
CA SER A 58 9.55 1.86 1.07
C SER A 58 8.68 1.01 0.14
N VAL A 59 9.02 0.94 -1.14
CA VAL A 59 8.29 0.10 -2.12
C VAL A 59 8.22 -1.39 -1.73
N GLU A 60 9.15 -1.88 -0.92
CA GLU A 60 9.17 -3.27 -0.43
C GLU A 60 8.13 -3.54 0.67
N HIS A 61 7.50 -2.49 1.19
CA HIS A 61 6.38 -2.57 2.12
C HIS A 61 5.04 -2.66 1.38
N SER A 62 5.00 -2.50 0.06
CA SER A 62 3.76 -2.75 -0.70
C SER A 62 3.32 -4.21 -0.56
N GLY A 63 2.01 -4.43 -0.55
CA GLY A 63 1.41 -5.76 -0.47
C GLY A 63 0.01 -5.76 0.12
N THR A 64 -0.59 -6.94 0.21
CA THR A 64 -1.91 -7.12 0.79
C THR A 64 -1.79 -7.54 2.26
N TYR A 65 -2.27 -6.67 3.15
CA TYR A 65 -2.23 -6.89 4.58
C TYR A 65 -3.56 -7.43 5.11
N GLN A 66 -3.47 -8.40 6.03
CA GLN A 66 -4.59 -8.89 6.81
C GLN A 66 -4.16 -9.09 8.27
N CYS A 67 -5.11 -9.10 9.19
CA CYS A 67 -4.86 -9.53 10.56
C CYS A 67 -5.79 -10.68 10.96
N VAL A 68 -5.25 -11.60 11.75
CA VAL A 68 -5.97 -12.71 12.36
C VAL A 68 -6.05 -12.45 13.87
N ALA A 69 -7.25 -12.23 14.38
CA ALA A 69 -7.52 -12.20 15.80
C ALA A 69 -7.92 -13.60 16.28
N THR A 70 -7.35 -14.07 17.38
CA THR A 70 -7.61 -15.40 17.95
C THR A 70 -7.98 -15.28 19.43
N ASN A 71 -9.01 -16.01 19.86
CA ASN A 71 -9.25 -16.25 21.29
C ASN A 71 -9.61 -17.70 21.59
N GLN A 72 -9.28 -18.15 22.79
CA GLN A 72 -9.58 -19.49 23.29
C GLN A 72 -10.71 -19.40 24.33
N LEU A 73 -11.79 -20.16 24.13
CA LEU A 73 -12.94 -20.19 25.03
C LEU A 73 -13.41 -21.64 25.24
N GLY A 74 -14.32 -21.84 26.20
CA GLY A 74 -14.80 -23.15 26.63
C GLY A 74 -14.39 -23.47 28.06
N GLN A 75 -15.10 -24.37 28.74
CA GLN A 75 -14.80 -24.74 30.13
C GLN A 75 -13.43 -25.41 30.29
N ASP A 76 -12.94 -26.03 29.22
CA ASP A 76 -11.64 -26.65 29.09
C ASP A 76 -10.60 -25.72 28.41
N GLY A 77 -11.01 -24.54 27.94
CA GLY A 77 -10.15 -23.57 27.25
C GLY A 77 -9.65 -24.03 25.87
N HIS A 78 -10.15 -25.14 25.33
CA HIS A 78 -9.57 -25.74 24.12
C HIS A 78 -10.21 -25.29 22.81
N ARG A 79 -11.32 -24.53 22.83
CA ARG A 79 -11.96 -24.08 21.58
C ARG A 79 -11.31 -22.78 21.10
N VAL A 80 -10.60 -22.88 19.98
CA VAL A 80 -9.95 -21.75 19.31
C VAL A 80 -10.92 -21.09 18.32
N PHE A 81 -11.19 -19.80 18.51
CA PHE A 81 -11.95 -18.98 17.57
C PHE A 81 -11.01 -18.03 16.84
N ARG A 82 -11.25 -17.81 15.55
CA ARG A 82 -10.44 -16.93 14.70
C ARG A 82 -11.34 -15.97 13.94
N ALA A 83 -10.92 -14.72 13.84
CA ALA A 83 -11.53 -13.70 13.01
C ALA A 83 -10.46 -13.10 12.09
N LEU A 84 -10.67 -13.19 10.79
CA LEU A 84 -9.80 -12.62 9.75
C LEU A 84 -10.36 -11.25 9.36
N SER A 85 -9.49 -10.26 9.19
CA SER A 85 -9.89 -8.95 8.66
C SER A 85 -10.10 -8.98 7.14
N PRO A 86 -10.81 -7.99 6.57
CA PRO A 86 -10.73 -7.70 5.15
C PRO A 86 -9.27 -7.43 4.73
N GLU A 87 -9.02 -7.60 3.43
CA GLU A 87 -7.74 -7.26 2.81
C GLU A 87 -7.54 -5.74 2.74
N LEU A 88 -6.35 -5.29 3.16
CA LEU A 88 -5.88 -3.93 3.00
C LEU A 88 -4.71 -3.93 2.02
N ALA A 89 -4.94 -3.46 0.79
CA ALA A 89 -3.87 -3.22 -0.16
C ALA A 89 -3.11 -1.96 0.25
N LEU A 90 -1.84 -2.12 0.61
CA LEU A 90 -0.91 -1.02 0.83
C LEU A 90 -0.02 -0.91 -0.41
N GLU A 91 -0.10 0.23 -1.10
CA GLU A 91 0.75 0.52 -2.25
C GLU A 91 1.61 1.74 -1.94
N VAL A 92 2.93 1.54 -1.91
CA VAL A 92 3.91 2.59 -1.67
C VAL A 92 4.47 3.04 -3.02
N THR A 93 4.01 4.18 -3.51
CA THR A 93 4.42 4.74 -4.80
C THR A 93 5.57 5.74 -4.62
N PRO A 94 6.71 5.58 -5.31
CA PRO A 94 7.76 6.59 -5.35
C PRO A 94 7.22 7.96 -5.77
N TRP A 95 7.90 9.02 -5.31
CA TRP A 95 7.62 10.36 -5.81
C TRP A 95 7.84 10.35 -7.31
N GLY A 96 6.77 10.56 -8.09
CA GLY A 96 6.86 10.60 -9.55
C GLY A 96 7.97 11.55 -10.00
N HIS A 97 8.87 11.07 -10.84
CA HIS A 97 9.86 11.88 -11.52
C HIS A 97 9.30 12.35 -12.88
N TRP A 98 10.05 13.16 -13.62
CA TRP A 98 9.51 13.88 -14.79
C TRP A 98 9.48 13.04 -16.08
N ASP A 99 9.88 11.77 -16.02
CA ASP A 99 9.47 10.70 -16.93
C ASP A 99 8.02 10.28 -16.60
N THR A 100 7.00 10.52 -17.42
CA THR A 100 7.01 11.01 -18.82
C THR A 100 6.16 12.27 -19.03
N VAL A 101 6.69 13.42 -18.60
CA VAL A 101 6.66 14.59 -19.48
C VAL A 101 7.59 14.25 -20.64
N ALA A 102 7.07 13.52 -21.63
CA ALA A 102 7.59 13.72 -22.97
C ALA A 102 7.39 15.22 -23.23
N ALA A 103 8.44 15.99 -22.97
CA ALA A 103 8.60 17.30 -23.54
C ALA A 103 8.56 17.05 -25.06
N GLY A 104 7.35 17.05 -25.61
CA GLY A 104 7.08 17.19 -27.04
C GLY A 104 7.50 18.59 -27.43
N VAL A 105 8.78 18.90 -27.26
CA VAL A 105 9.44 20.12 -27.69
C VAL A 105 10.52 19.71 -28.68
N SER A 106 10.13 18.90 -29.67
CA SER A 106 10.94 18.66 -30.87
C SER A 106 10.12 18.69 -32.16
N GLY A 107 8.82 19.00 -32.10
CA GLY A 107 8.01 19.22 -33.30
C GLY A 107 8.26 20.58 -33.96
N PRO A 108 8.09 21.72 -33.23
CA PRO A 108 8.07 23.03 -33.87
C PRO A 108 9.46 23.50 -34.34
N LEU A 109 10.50 23.22 -33.58
CA LEU A 109 11.86 23.68 -33.89
C LEU A 109 12.45 22.95 -35.12
N LEU A 110 12.26 21.64 -35.23
CA LEU A 110 12.67 20.88 -36.43
C LEU A 110 11.89 21.33 -37.67
N PHE A 111 10.60 21.64 -37.54
CA PHE A 111 9.78 22.14 -38.65
C PHE A 111 10.25 23.51 -39.15
N LEU A 112 10.62 24.44 -38.25
CA LEU A 112 11.14 25.75 -38.63
C LEU A 112 12.52 25.65 -39.31
N VAL A 113 13.41 24.78 -38.82
CA VAL A 113 14.72 24.56 -39.44
C VAL A 113 14.58 23.96 -40.86
N LEU A 114 13.64 23.04 -41.07
CA LEU A 114 13.34 22.49 -42.39
C LEU A 114 12.76 23.55 -43.34
N LEU A 115 11.83 24.40 -42.87
CA LEU A 115 11.25 25.46 -43.68
C LEU A 115 12.30 26.49 -44.11
N VAL A 116 13.20 26.90 -43.22
CA VAL A 116 14.30 27.82 -43.55
C VAL A 116 15.31 27.16 -44.51
N GLY A 117 15.59 25.86 -44.36
CA GLY A 117 16.44 25.12 -45.29
C GLY A 117 15.87 25.08 -46.72
N VAL A 118 14.56 24.86 -46.86
CA VAL A 118 13.86 24.84 -48.16
C VAL A 118 13.85 26.21 -48.83
N THR A 119 13.62 27.29 -48.08
CA THR A 119 13.62 28.65 -48.66
C THR A 119 15.02 29.06 -49.13
N VAL A 120 16.08 28.73 -48.38
CA VAL A 120 17.47 29.02 -48.80
C VAL A 120 17.86 28.21 -50.04
N ALA A 121 17.42 26.96 -50.15
CA ALA A 121 17.68 26.12 -51.32
C ALA A 121 16.97 26.59 -52.59
N TRP A 122 15.83 27.29 -52.47
CA TRP A 122 15.11 27.86 -53.62
C TRP A 122 15.77 29.13 -54.16
N HIS A 123 16.56 29.83 -53.33
CA HIS A 123 17.21 31.09 -53.67
C HIS A 123 18.70 30.96 -54.03
N ARG A 124 19.24 29.75 -54.09
CA ARG A 124 20.53 29.43 -54.73
C ARG A 124 20.29 28.72 -56.05
#